data_AF-A0A139AXB5-F1
#
_entry.id   AF-A0A139AXB5-F1
#
_cell.length_a   1.000
_cell.length_b   1.000
_cell.length_c   1.000
_cell.angle_alpha   90.00
_cell.angle_beta   90.00
_cell.angle_gamma   90.00
#
_symmetry.space_group_name_H-M   'P 1'
#
loop_
_entity.id
_entity.type
_entity.pdbx_description
1 polymer ?
#
loop_
_entity_poly.entity_id
_entity_poly.type
_entity_poly.pdbx_seq_one_letter_code
_entity_poly.pdbx_strand_id
1 'polypeptide(L)'
;MTGPPPAAESTSSDWDCPICLFICADAVECDACSAIFCQTCVRGVSSCPTCRADPLRTHPNGYVRRLIAKMPAGCDGCGAKMQRGDLAEHRVACPDVVRECAKPGCDFEGNRASWLDHVNQEHWKDLCFAFQHHFAKARPNRTNENDPIATTTNSTGRIARLGKTGQYYCGGRLDVACNCCNGDCGPNNGCPCRACMALTIKSRCLAAGFLVNKVGATARKGTTGKYYCGRKIAHLAGSDGWCGPTNGPNCHACKKLDEFGRFYPTSAR
;
A
#
# COMPACT_ATOMS: atom_id res chain seq x y z
N MET A 1 6.14 -53.99 23.97
CA MET A 1 6.32 -52.70 24.66
C MET A 1 6.97 -51.74 23.69
N THR A 2 6.17 -51.02 22.92
CA THR A 2 6.64 -50.01 21.97
C THR A 2 6.88 -48.73 22.76
N GLY A 3 8.15 -48.30 22.86
CA GLY A 3 8.53 -47.07 23.54
C GLY A 3 7.83 -45.84 22.92
N PRO A 4 7.65 -44.76 23.68
CA PRO A 4 7.08 -43.52 23.16
C PRO A 4 7.95 -42.97 22.01
N PRO A 5 7.35 -42.33 21.01
CA PRO A 5 8.08 -41.70 19.92
C PRO A 5 9.01 -40.60 20.47
N PRO A 6 10.19 -40.38 19.87
CA PRO A 6 11.11 -39.33 20.31
C PRO A 6 10.42 -37.97 20.18
N ALA A 7 10.59 -37.13 21.21
CA ALA A 7 10.12 -35.75 21.22
C ALA A 7 10.70 -35.01 20.00
N ALA A 8 9.83 -34.33 19.24
CA ALA A 8 10.26 -33.45 18.16
C ALA A 8 11.17 -32.37 18.75
N GLU A 9 12.47 -32.43 18.42
CA GLU A 9 13.42 -31.37 18.72
C GLU A 9 12.92 -30.08 18.10
N SER A 10 12.46 -29.13 18.94
CA SER A 10 12.08 -27.80 18.49
C SER A 10 13.34 -27.01 18.18
N THR A 11 13.89 -27.20 16.99
CA THR A 11 14.92 -26.33 16.44
C THR A 11 14.30 -24.94 16.27
N SER A 12 14.56 -24.04 17.21
CA SER A 12 14.27 -22.60 17.08
C SER A 12 14.89 -22.14 15.76
N SER A 13 14.05 -21.74 14.80
CA SER A 13 14.56 -21.30 13.51
C SER A 13 15.23 -19.93 13.67
N ASP A 14 16.23 -19.62 12.84
CA ASP A 14 16.92 -18.32 12.83
C ASP A 14 16.00 -17.11 12.60
N TRP A 15 14.70 -17.36 12.37
CA TRP A 15 13.67 -16.40 12.00
C TRP A 15 12.64 -16.16 13.10
N ASP A 16 12.68 -16.94 14.19
CA ASP A 16 11.70 -16.87 15.26
C ASP A 16 11.99 -15.69 16.20
N CYS A 17 10.92 -14.97 16.56
CA CYS A 17 10.99 -13.87 17.51
C CYS A 17 11.15 -14.44 18.93
N PRO A 18 12.19 -14.08 19.70
CA PRO A 18 12.39 -14.56 21.07
C PRO A 18 11.27 -14.18 22.06
N ILE A 19 10.38 -13.26 21.70
CA ILE A 19 9.29 -12.79 22.56
C ILE A 19 8.01 -13.59 22.31
N CYS A 20 7.57 -13.72 21.05
CA CYS A 20 6.31 -14.41 20.72
C CYS A 20 6.52 -15.85 20.26
N LEU A 21 7.76 -16.28 20.02
CA LEU A 21 8.14 -17.62 19.58
C LEU A 21 7.55 -18.03 18.23
N PHE A 22 7.16 -17.05 17.41
CA PHE A 22 6.75 -17.23 16.02
C PHE A 22 7.74 -16.57 15.09
N ILE A 23 7.78 -17.03 13.84
CA ILE A 23 8.52 -16.38 12.74
C ILE A 23 8.20 -14.88 12.73
N CYS A 24 9.25 -14.05 12.73
CA CYS A 24 9.16 -12.61 12.92
C CYS A 24 8.23 -11.94 11.89
N ALA A 25 7.21 -11.23 12.37
CA ALA A 25 6.39 -10.31 11.59
C ALA A 25 7.00 -8.91 11.60
N ASP A 26 7.20 -8.31 10.42
CA ASP A 26 7.87 -7.01 10.28
C ASP A 26 9.21 -6.96 11.03
N ALA A 27 10.09 -7.93 10.77
CA ALA A 27 11.34 -8.09 11.51
C ALA A 27 12.13 -6.80 11.72
N VAL A 28 12.57 -6.57 12.96
CA VAL A 28 13.54 -5.55 13.37
C VAL A 28 14.73 -6.23 14.00
N GLU A 29 15.89 -5.61 13.91
CA GLU A 29 17.16 -6.14 14.43
C GLU A 29 17.67 -5.27 15.56
N CYS A 30 18.18 -5.90 16.62
CA CYS A 30 18.82 -5.20 17.74
C CYS A 30 20.24 -4.74 17.38
N ASP A 31 20.50 -3.46 17.59
CA ASP A 31 21.79 -2.84 17.25
C ASP A 31 22.97 -3.42 18.05
N ALA A 32 22.71 -3.96 19.24
CA ALA A 32 23.74 -4.44 20.16
C ALA A 32 24.17 -5.89 19.91
N CYS A 33 23.27 -6.75 19.41
CA CYS A 33 23.53 -8.20 19.30
C CYS A 33 23.00 -8.86 18.03
N SER A 34 22.42 -8.08 17.10
CA SER A 34 21.84 -8.59 15.84
C SER A 34 20.67 -9.56 16.01
N ALA A 35 20.16 -9.77 17.25
CA ALA A 35 18.96 -10.55 17.48
C ALA A 35 17.76 -9.90 16.77
N ILE A 36 16.92 -10.71 16.15
CA ILE A 36 15.74 -10.27 15.43
C ILE A 36 14.47 -10.42 16.26
N PHE A 37 13.52 -9.50 16.07
CA PHE A 37 12.25 -9.49 16.77
C PHE A 37 11.11 -9.05 15.84
N CYS A 38 9.87 -9.33 16.20
CA CYS A 38 8.72 -8.66 15.60
C CYS A 38 8.73 -7.18 15.98
N GLN A 39 8.44 -6.28 15.02
CA GLN A 39 8.36 -4.84 15.30
C GLN A 39 7.34 -4.50 16.40
N THR A 40 6.25 -5.26 16.50
CA THR A 40 5.22 -5.07 17.53
C THR A 40 5.64 -5.61 18.89
N CYS A 41 6.36 -6.74 18.94
CA CYS A 41 6.77 -7.37 20.19
C CYS A 41 7.77 -6.53 21.00
N VAL A 42 8.63 -5.77 20.33
CA VAL A 42 9.60 -4.89 21.01
C VAL A 42 9.03 -3.53 21.39
N ARG A 43 7.77 -3.20 21.03
CA ARG A 43 7.17 -1.93 21.43
C ARG A 43 6.99 -1.91 22.95
N GLY A 44 7.62 -0.93 23.61
CA GLY A 44 7.56 -0.79 25.06
C GLY A 44 8.53 -1.69 25.83
N VAL A 45 9.40 -2.43 25.13
CA VAL A 45 10.48 -3.21 25.76
C VAL A 45 11.71 -2.31 25.90
N SER A 46 12.21 -2.14 27.12
CA SER A 46 13.34 -1.24 27.42
C SER A 46 14.71 -1.89 27.26
N SER A 47 14.85 -3.18 27.53
CA SER A 47 16.12 -3.92 27.43
C SER A 47 16.02 -5.12 26.50
N CYS A 48 17.12 -5.45 25.82
CA CYS A 48 17.13 -6.54 24.84
C CYS A 48 16.84 -7.89 25.52
N PRO A 49 15.80 -8.64 25.11
CA PRO A 49 15.50 -9.96 25.70
C PRO A 49 16.63 -10.99 25.51
N THR A 50 17.48 -10.79 24.51
CA THR A 50 18.56 -11.72 24.17
C THR A 50 19.88 -11.37 24.87
N CYS A 51 20.36 -10.12 24.73
CA CYS A 51 21.67 -9.71 25.28
C CYS A 51 21.60 -8.80 26.52
N ARG A 52 20.39 -8.41 26.94
CA ARG A 52 20.12 -7.51 28.08
C ARG A 52 20.66 -6.08 27.94
N ALA A 53 21.09 -5.67 26.75
CA ALA A 53 21.48 -4.28 26.48
C ALA A 53 20.33 -3.30 26.76
N ASP A 54 20.67 -2.18 27.41
CA ASP A 54 19.75 -1.10 27.80
C ASP A 54 20.41 0.26 27.47
N PRO A 55 19.78 1.12 26.65
CA PRO A 55 18.46 0.95 26.03
C PRO A 55 18.46 -0.04 24.86
N LEU A 56 17.38 -0.81 24.72
CA LEU A 56 17.09 -1.59 23.53
C LEU A 56 16.89 -0.65 22.34
N ARG A 57 17.86 -0.66 21.42
CA ARG A 57 17.77 0.00 20.11
C ARG A 57 17.56 -1.04 19.04
N THR A 58 16.61 -0.77 18.14
CA THR A 58 16.30 -1.65 17.01
C THR A 58 16.10 -0.83 15.74
N HIS A 59 16.39 -1.46 14.59
CA HIS A 59 16.10 -0.89 13.28
C HIS A 59 15.42 -1.92 12.37
N PRO A 60 14.59 -1.49 11.40
CA PRO A 60 13.98 -2.40 10.44
C PRO A 60 15.03 -3.11 9.58
N ASN A 61 15.05 -4.44 9.59
CA ASN A 61 15.91 -5.21 8.70
C ASN A 61 15.16 -5.61 7.43
N GLY A 62 15.32 -4.81 6.37
CA GLY A 62 14.65 -5.04 5.10
C GLY A 62 15.10 -6.31 4.37
N TYR A 63 16.31 -6.83 4.63
CA TYR A 63 16.79 -8.07 4.02
C TYR A 63 16.12 -9.28 4.67
N VAL A 64 16.11 -9.36 6.00
CA VAL A 64 15.42 -10.41 6.77
C VAL A 64 13.93 -10.44 6.42
N ARG A 65 13.26 -9.28 6.35
CA ARG A 65 11.86 -9.21 5.93
C ARG A 65 11.62 -9.81 4.54
N ARG A 66 12.52 -9.61 3.59
CA ARG A 66 12.43 -10.20 2.23
C ARG A 66 12.64 -11.71 2.24
N LEU A 67 13.54 -12.22 3.09
CA LEU A 67 13.75 -13.66 3.22
C LEU A 67 12.53 -14.33 3.84
N ILE A 68 12.02 -13.80 4.95
CA ILE A 68 10.80 -14.28 5.60
C ILE A 68 9.60 -14.24 4.63
N ALA A 69 9.46 -13.16 3.86
CA ALA A 69 8.37 -13.03 2.89
C ALA A 69 8.38 -14.13 1.83
N LYS A 70 9.57 -14.61 1.40
CA LYS A 70 9.72 -15.68 0.39
C LYS A 70 9.50 -17.09 0.92
N MET A 71 9.41 -17.27 2.25
CA MET A 71 9.20 -18.59 2.83
C MET A 71 7.84 -19.16 2.40
N PRO A 72 7.75 -20.48 2.14
CA PRO A 72 6.48 -21.12 1.84
C PRO A 72 5.54 -21.00 3.04
N ALA A 73 4.28 -20.69 2.76
CA ALA A 73 3.20 -20.65 3.74
C ALA A 73 1.94 -21.29 3.14
N GLY A 74 1.14 -21.90 4.01
CA GLY A 74 -0.20 -22.37 3.67
C GLY A 74 -1.24 -21.43 4.24
N CYS A 75 -2.32 -21.21 3.50
CA CYS A 75 -3.53 -20.61 4.06
C CYS A 75 -4.17 -21.55 5.08
N ASP A 76 -4.50 -21.02 6.25
CA ASP A 76 -5.15 -21.73 7.36
C ASP A 76 -6.62 -22.06 7.07
N GLY A 77 -7.26 -21.33 6.16
CA GLY A 77 -8.61 -21.64 5.68
C GLY A 77 -8.62 -22.66 4.54
N CYS A 78 -8.10 -22.26 3.37
CA CYS A 78 -8.25 -23.04 2.13
C CYS A 78 -7.08 -24.01 1.84
N GLY A 79 -6.00 -23.98 2.63
CA GLY A 79 -4.82 -24.81 2.41
C GLY A 79 -3.94 -24.42 1.23
N ALA A 80 -4.28 -23.37 0.47
CA ALA A 80 -3.49 -22.92 -0.67
C ALA A 80 -2.05 -22.60 -0.27
N LYS A 81 -1.09 -23.09 -1.07
CA LYS A 81 0.35 -22.83 -0.88
C LYS A 81 0.74 -21.54 -1.59
N MET A 82 1.43 -20.66 -0.89
CA MET A 82 1.92 -19.37 -1.41
C MET A 82 3.18 -18.93 -0.65
N GLN A 83 3.70 -17.74 -0.97
CA GLN A 83 4.75 -17.12 -0.17
C GLN A 83 4.13 -16.42 1.05
N ARG A 84 4.83 -16.40 2.18
CA ARG A 84 4.35 -15.77 3.42
C ARG A 84 4.02 -14.29 3.24
N GLY A 85 4.74 -13.59 2.37
CA GLY A 85 4.49 -12.20 2.01
C GLY A 85 3.11 -11.96 1.36
N ASP A 86 2.57 -12.96 0.67
CA ASP A 86 1.27 -12.88 -0.03
C ASP A 86 0.10 -13.31 0.86
N LEU A 87 0.37 -13.96 1.99
CA LEU A 87 -0.64 -14.59 2.83
C LEU A 87 -1.63 -13.59 3.43
N ALA A 88 -1.17 -12.41 3.83
CA ALA A 88 -2.03 -11.38 4.40
C ALA A 88 -3.05 -10.88 3.36
N GLU A 89 -2.61 -10.58 2.15
CA GLU A 89 -3.49 -10.16 1.04
C GLU A 89 -4.45 -11.27 0.64
N HIS A 90 -3.95 -12.51 0.55
CA HIS A 90 -4.80 -13.68 0.31
C HIS A 90 -5.89 -13.84 1.37
N ARG A 91 -5.56 -13.75 2.67
CA ARG A 91 -6.55 -13.89 3.76
C ARG A 91 -7.66 -12.85 3.69
N VAL A 92 -7.45 -11.68 3.09
CA VAL A 92 -8.53 -10.71 2.86
C VAL A 92 -9.59 -11.27 1.90
N ALA A 93 -9.17 -11.93 0.82
CA ALA A 93 -10.07 -12.42 -0.22
C ALA A 93 -10.47 -13.91 -0.06
N CYS A 94 -9.78 -14.66 0.81
CA CYS A 94 -9.96 -16.10 0.96
C CYS A 94 -11.42 -16.46 1.35
N PRO A 95 -12.05 -17.41 0.63
CA PRO A 95 -13.41 -17.83 0.93
C PRO A 95 -13.54 -18.63 2.23
N ASP A 96 -12.49 -19.39 2.59
CA ASP A 96 -12.58 -20.43 3.63
C ASP A 96 -12.02 -20.00 4.98
N VAL A 97 -11.32 -18.86 5.05
CA VAL A 97 -10.85 -18.29 6.32
C VAL A 97 -12.06 -17.88 7.15
N VAL A 98 -12.12 -18.41 8.38
CA VAL A 98 -13.12 -18.04 9.38
C VAL A 98 -12.86 -16.62 9.89
N ARG A 99 -13.92 -15.84 10.01
CA ARG A 99 -13.90 -14.42 10.42
C ARG A 99 -14.89 -14.20 11.55
N GLU A 100 -14.42 -13.49 12.57
CA GLU A 100 -15.25 -12.96 13.64
C GLU A 100 -16.01 -11.71 13.16
N CYS A 101 -17.23 -11.53 13.65
CA CYS A 101 -17.98 -10.29 13.44
C CYS A 101 -17.35 -9.14 14.22
N ALA A 102 -17.05 -8.02 13.54
CA ALA A 102 -16.43 -6.86 14.17
C ALA A 102 -17.42 -5.98 14.95
N LYS A 103 -18.71 -6.31 14.97
CA LYS A 103 -19.74 -5.54 15.67
C LYS A 103 -19.61 -5.79 17.18
N PRO A 104 -19.46 -4.75 18.02
CA PRO A 104 -19.42 -4.94 19.47
C PRO A 104 -20.66 -5.67 19.99
N GLY A 105 -20.45 -6.77 20.71
CA GLY A 105 -21.52 -7.61 21.26
C GLY A 105 -22.11 -8.64 20.29
N CYS A 106 -21.48 -8.87 19.13
CA CYS A 106 -21.80 -9.99 18.25
C CYS A 106 -20.69 -11.04 18.30
N ASP A 107 -21.07 -12.29 18.59
CA ASP A 107 -20.14 -13.42 18.73
C ASP A 107 -20.14 -14.33 17.49
N PHE A 108 -20.66 -13.86 16.35
CA PHE A 108 -20.73 -14.66 15.14
C PHE A 108 -19.33 -14.91 14.56
N GLU A 109 -19.07 -16.17 14.19
CA GLU A 109 -17.89 -16.59 13.44
C GLU A 109 -18.28 -17.42 12.22
N GLY A 110 -17.64 -17.18 11.09
CA GLY A 110 -17.88 -17.99 9.91
C GLY A 110 -16.98 -17.69 8.72
N ASN A 111 -17.07 -18.53 7.69
CA ASN A 111 -16.34 -18.30 6.44
C ASN A 111 -16.90 -17.09 5.69
N ARG A 112 -16.30 -16.73 4.54
CA ARG A 112 -16.69 -15.52 3.81
C ARG A 112 -18.19 -15.51 3.42
N ALA A 113 -18.74 -16.65 3.02
CA ALA A 113 -20.13 -16.72 2.58
C ALA A 113 -21.09 -16.56 3.76
N SER A 114 -20.88 -17.31 4.84
CA SER A 114 -21.74 -17.22 6.03
C SER A 114 -21.60 -15.88 6.74
N TRP A 115 -20.41 -15.29 6.75
CA TRP A 115 -20.16 -13.96 7.31
C TRP A 115 -20.89 -12.86 6.54
N LEU A 116 -20.87 -12.89 5.20
CA LEU A 116 -21.61 -11.93 4.38
C LEU A 116 -23.12 -12.05 4.58
N ASP A 117 -23.62 -13.28 4.68
CA ASP A 117 -25.03 -13.54 4.93
C ASP A 117 -25.46 -13.02 6.33
N HIS A 118 -24.69 -13.35 7.37
CA HIS A 118 -24.91 -12.84 8.73
C HIS A 118 -24.92 -11.30 8.76
N VAL A 119 -23.92 -10.63 8.17
CA VAL A 119 -23.86 -9.17 8.14
C VAL A 119 -25.07 -8.58 7.40
N ASN A 120 -25.51 -9.20 6.31
CA ASN A 120 -26.67 -8.75 5.55
C ASN A 120 -28.00 -8.95 6.30
N GLN A 121 -28.11 -10.00 7.13
CA GLN A 121 -29.32 -10.29 7.88
C GLN A 121 -29.40 -9.48 9.19
N GLU A 122 -28.31 -9.38 9.93
CA GLU A 122 -28.30 -8.83 11.30
C GLU A 122 -27.73 -7.41 11.41
N HIS A 123 -26.83 -7.03 10.50
CA HIS A 123 -26.02 -5.80 10.62
C HIS A 123 -26.06 -4.89 9.39
N TRP A 124 -26.99 -5.10 8.45
CA TRP A 124 -27.01 -4.37 7.19
C TRP A 124 -27.12 -2.84 7.38
N LYS A 125 -27.81 -2.39 8.44
CA LYS A 125 -27.92 -0.96 8.76
C LYS A 125 -26.56 -0.37 9.15
N ASP A 126 -25.80 -1.09 9.96
CA ASP A 126 -24.44 -0.69 10.36
C ASP A 126 -23.51 -0.69 9.15
N LEU A 127 -23.65 -1.68 8.26
CA LEU A 127 -22.92 -1.73 7.00
C LEU A 127 -23.23 -0.50 6.13
N CYS A 128 -24.51 -0.16 5.95
CA CYS A 128 -24.93 1.03 5.22
C CYS A 128 -24.37 2.31 5.85
N PHE A 129 -24.44 2.46 7.17
CA PHE A 129 -23.91 3.62 7.88
C PHE A 129 -22.39 3.73 7.73
N ALA A 130 -21.67 2.63 7.91
CA ALA A 130 -20.22 2.58 7.75
C ALA A 130 -19.81 2.93 6.31
N PHE A 131 -20.44 2.32 5.30
CA PHE A 131 -20.18 2.65 3.89
C PHE A 131 -20.46 4.12 3.59
N GLN A 132 -21.60 4.64 4.03
CA GLN A 132 -21.94 6.05 3.84
C GLN A 132 -20.92 6.94 4.54
N HIS A 133 -20.52 6.67 5.77
CA HIS A 133 -19.58 7.54 6.49
C HIS A 133 -18.15 7.47 5.93
N HIS A 134 -17.68 6.30 5.50
CA HIS A 134 -16.36 6.13 4.89
C HIS A 134 -16.29 6.70 3.47
N PHE A 135 -17.33 6.55 2.65
CA PHE A 135 -17.34 7.01 1.26
C PHE A 135 -18.01 8.38 1.04
N ALA A 136 -18.80 8.91 1.99
CA ALA A 136 -19.30 10.30 1.91
C ALA A 136 -18.16 11.30 1.98
N LYS A 137 -17.09 11.00 2.73
CA LYS A 137 -15.85 11.79 2.73
C LYS A 137 -15.07 11.70 1.41
N ALA A 138 -15.41 10.76 0.53
CA ALA A 138 -14.81 10.56 -0.79
C ALA A 138 -15.69 11.09 -1.94
N ARG A 139 -16.87 11.65 -1.67
CA ARG A 139 -17.65 12.34 -2.70
C ARG A 139 -17.11 13.75 -2.89
N PRO A 140 -16.41 14.07 -3.99
CA PRO A 140 -16.17 15.46 -4.34
C PRO A 140 -17.53 16.14 -4.52
N ASN A 141 -17.67 17.32 -3.92
CA ASN A 141 -18.89 18.12 -3.97
C ASN A 141 -19.27 18.37 -5.44
N ARG A 142 -20.34 17.72 -5.93
CA ARG A 142 -20.87 17.97 -7.27
C ARG A 142 -21.71 19.24 -7.25
N THR A 143 -21.07 20.40 -7.09
CA THR A 143 -21.71 21.67 -7.43
C THR A 143 -21.45 21.94 -8.90
N ASN A 144 -22.29 21.36 -9.76
CA ASN A 144 -22.76 21.88 -11.06
C ASN A 144 -23.13 20.73 -12.01
N GLU A 145 -24.42 20.48 -12.15
CA GLU A 145 -25.02 19.47 -13.03
C GLU A 145 -24.91 19.77 -14.53
N ASN A 146 -24.07 20.71 -14.98
CA ASN A 146 -23.95 21.03 -16.42
C ASN A 146 -22.54 21.39 -16.92
N ASP A 147 -21.47 21.05 -16.19
CA ASP A 147 -20.11 21.18 -16.73
C ASP A 147 -19.47 19.78 -16.93
N PRO A 148 -19.37 19.25 -18.17
CA PRO A 148 -18.69 17.98 -18.43
C PRO A 148 -17.18 18.04 -18.14
N ILE A 149 -16.65 19.22 -17.82
CA ILE A 149 -15.26 19.45 -17.43
C ILE A 149 -15.27 19.95 -15.99
N ALA A 150 -15.05 19.07 -15.01
CA ALA A 150 -14.90 19.52 -13.62
C ALA A 150 -13.82 20.63 -13.54
N THR A 151 -14.26 21.86 -13.27
CA THR A 151 -13.40 23.02 -13.08
C THR A 151 -13.33 23.34 -11.59
N THR A 152 -12.14 23.64 -11.08
CA THR A 152 -11.95 23.97 -9.67
C THR A 152 -10.69 24.81 -9.48
N THR A 153 -10.63 25.58 -8.41
CA THR A 153 -9.50 26.46 -8.12
C THR A 153 -8.43 25.68 -7.34
N ASN A 154 -7.20 25.67 -7.85
CA ASN A 154 -6.08 25.02 -7.16
C ASN A 154 -5.48 25.92 -6.05
N SER A 155 -4.52 25.41 -5.30
CA SER A 155 -3.87 26.15 -4.19
C SER A 155 -3.09 27.41 -4.62
N THR A 156 -2.84 27.60 -5.92
CA THR A 156 -2.21 28.82 -6.48
C THR A 156 -3.25 29.84 -6.98
N GLY A 157 -4.54 29.62 -6.69
CA GLY A 157 -5.62 30.50 -7.13
C GLY A 157 -5.96 30.40 -8.62
N ARG A 158 -5.35 29.46 -9.36
CA ARG A 158 -5.62 29.27 -10.80
C ARG A 158 -6.79 28.32 -11.00
N ILE A 159 -7.65 28.65 -11.96
CA ILE A 159 -8.74 27.77 -12.41
C ILE A 159 -8.11 26.57 -13.13
N ALA A 160 -8.28 25.38 -12.57
CA ALA A 160 -7.82 24.13 -13.14
C ALA A 160 -8.98 23.32 -13.71
N ARG A 161 -8.76 22.68 -14.86
CA ARG A 161 -9.73 21.86 -15.58
C ARG A 161 -9.30 20.41 -15.62
N LEU A 162 -10.24 19.48 -15.44
CA LEU A 162 -9.99 18.05 -15.58
C LEU A 162 -9.77 17.68 -17.06
N GLY A 163 -8.59 17.14 -17.39
CA GLY A 163 -8.26 16.65 -18.72
C GLY A 163 -8.67 15.20 -18.96
N LYS A 164 -8.57 14.73 -20.21
CA LYS A 164 -8.95 13.35 -20.63
C LYS A 164 -8.23 12.23 -19.87
N THR A 165 -7.04 12.50 -19.34
CA THR A 165 -6.27 11.56 -18.51
C THR A 165 -6.74 11.52 -17.04
N GLY A 166 -7.80 12.26 -16.70
CA GLY A 166 -8.30 12.43 -15.33
C GLY A 166 -7.35 13.23 -14.42
N GLN A 167 -6.48 14.08 -15.00
CA GLN A 167 -5.59 14.97 -14.25
C GLN A 167 -6.06 16.41 -14.41
N TYR A 168 -5.86 17.24 -13.39
CA TYR A 168 -6.15 18.67 -13.48
C TYR A 168 -5.01 19.43 -14.15
N TYR A 169 -5.37 20.45 -14.93
CA TYR A 169 -4.44 21.37 -15.59
C TYR A 169 -4.97 22.80 -15.56
N CYS A 170 -4.12 23.78 -15.28
CA CYS A 170 -4.51 25.19 -15.17
C CYS A 170 -4.05 26.09 -16.33
N GLY A 171 -3.32 25.56 -17.31
CA GLY A 171 -2.79 26.31 -18.45
C GLY A 171 -1.63 27.25 -18.14
N GLY A 172 -1.43 27.65 -16.88
CA GLY A 172 -0.36 28.57 -16.49
C GLY A 172 1.04 27.94 -16.49
N ARG A 173 2.07 28.78 -16.40
CA ARG A 173 3.47 28.32 -16.36
C ARG A 173 3.74 27.38 -15.19
N LEU A 174 4.56 26.36 -15.44
CA LEU A 174 5.00 25.40 -14.44
C LEU A 174 5.91 26.06 -13.41
N ASP A 175 5.73 25.63 -12.18
CA ASP A 175 6.55 25.97 -11.01
C ASP A 175 7.78 25.05 -10.86
N VAL A 176 7.95 24.13 -11.81
CA VAL A 176 9.06 23.18 -11.88
C VAL A 176 9.58 23.15 -13.31
N ALA A 177 10.88 23.41 -13.48
CA ALA A 177 11.54 23.25 -14.77
C ALA A 177 11.60 21.76 -15.14
N CYS A 178 11.10 21.42 -16.32
CA CYS A 178 10.98 20.07 -16.82
C CYS A 178 11.48 20.04 -18.27
N ASN A 179 12.34 19.08 -18.64
CA ASN A 179 12.83 18.94 -20.01
C ASN A 179 11.90 18.09 -20.89
N CYS A 180 10.66 17.85 -20.46
CA CYS A 180 9.70 16.97 -21.16
C CYS A 180 8.39 17.66 -21.56
N CYS A 181 8.34 18.99 -21.43
CA CYS A 181 7.17 19.82 -21.62
C CYS A 181 7.55 21.21 -22.17
N ASN A 182 6.57 21.95 -22.68
CA ASN A 182 6.74 23.34 -23.13
C ASN A 182 6.81 24.38 -22.00
N GLY A 183 6.84 23.94 -20.73
CA GLY A 183 6.84 24.82 -19.57
C GLY A 183 5.46 25.27 -19.10
N ASP A 184 4.37 24.81 -19.73
CA ASP A 184 3.00 25.14 -19.34
C ASP A 184 2.25 23.94 -18.73
N CYS A 185 1.29 24.24 -17.87
CA CYS A 185 0.45 23.24 -17.21
C CYS A 185 -0.69 22.78 -18.12
N GLY A 186 -0.52 21.68 -18.87
CA GLY A 186 -1.55 21.26 -19.83
C GLY A 186 -1.40 19.84 -20.39
N PRO A 187 -2.47 19.24 -20.94
CA PRO A 187 -2.45 17.85 -21.41
C PRO A 187 -1.73 17.65 -22.76
N ASN A 188 -1.66 18.67 -23.63
CA ASN A 188 -1.21 18.51 -25.01
C ASN A 188 0.32 18.54 -25.17
N ASN A 189 1.05 19.20 -24.26
CA ASN A 189 2.51 19.16 -24.19
C ASN A 189 3.07 19.63 -22.82
N GLY A 190 2.23 19.61 -21.78
CA GLY A 190 2.55 20.10 -20.45
C GLY A 190 2.58 19.00 -19.41
N CYS A 191 3.21 19.27 -18.26
CA CYS A 191 3.04 18.49 -17.04
C CYS A 191 1.98 19.17 -16.17
N PRO A 192 1.33 18.50 -15.21
CA PRO A 192 0.58 19.23 -14.19
C PRO A 192 1.54 20.03 -13.30
N CYS A 193 1.23 21.28 -12.98
CA CYS A 193 1.98 22.03 -11.96
C CYS A 193 1.77 21.42 -10.56
N ARG A 194 2.56 21.81 -9.54
CA ARG A 194 2.45 21.19 -8.20
C ARG A 194 1.05 21.30 -7.62
N ALA A 195 0.43 22.47 -7.77
CA ALA A 195 -0.94 22.72 -7.30
C ALA A 195 -1.99 21.84 -8.02
N CYS A 196 -1.85 21.63 -9.34
CA CYS A 196 -2.77 20.79 -10.10
C CYS A 196 -2.55 19.29 -9.84
N MET A 197 -1.30 18.87 -9.60
CA MET A 197 -1.00 17.51 -9.16
C MET A 197 -1.61 17.24 -7.77
N ALA A 198 -1.41 18.15 -6.82
CA ALA A 198 -2.00 18.04 -5.48
C ALA A 198 -3.53 17.97 -5.52
N LEU A 199 -4.15 18.81 -6.36
CA LEU A 199 -5.58 18.77 -6.62
C LEU A 199 -6.02 17.42 -7.20
N THR A 200 -5.26 16.85 -8.13
CA THR A 200 -5.53 15.53 -8.70
C THR A 200 -5.46 14.43 -7.63
N ILE A 201 -4.41 14.43 -6.81
CA ILE A 201 -4.23 13.48 -5.69
C ILE A 201 -5.42 13.56 -4.73
N LYS A 202 -5.80 14.78 -4.34
CA LYS A 202 -6.95 15.04 -3.45
C LYS A 202 -8.26 14.57 -4.07
N SER A 203 -8.52 14.90 -5.33
CA SER A 203 -9.76 14.53 -6.04
C SER A 203 -9.93 13.02 -6.21
N ARG A 204 -8.82 12.28 -6.26
CA ARG A 204 -8.79 10.81 -6.38
C ARG A 204 -8.65 10.10 -5.04
N CYS A 205 -8.66 10.83 -3.92
CA CYS A 205 -8.46 10.29 -2.58
C CYS A 205 -7.21 9.40 -2.46
N LEU A 206 -6.13 9.75 -3.16
CA LEU A 206 -4.92 8.93 -3.15
C LEU A 206 -4.17 9.08 -1.82
N ALA A 207 -3.69 7.96 -1.28
CA ALA A 207 -2.87 7.93 -0.07
C ALA A 207 -1.55 8.68 -0.26
N ALA A 208 -0.90 9.04 0.86
CA ALA A 208 0.40 9.68 0.84
C ALA A 208 1.43 8.84 0.07
N GLY A 209 2.28 9.51 -0.72
CA GLY A 209 3.31 8.88 -1.56
C GLY A 209 2.85 8.42 -2.95
N PHE A 210 1.55 8.52 -3.26
CA PHE A 210 1.04 8.30 -4.62
C PHE A 210 1.06 9.59 -5.45
N LEU A 211 1.42 9.46 -6.72
CA LEU A 211 1.36 10.50 -7.75
C LEU A 211 0.59 9.98 -8.97
N VAL A 212 0.28 10.87 -9.91
CA VAL A 212 -0.32 10.48 -11.20
C VAL A 212 0.65 10.81 -12.33
N ASN A 213 0.93 9.84 -13.20
CA ASN A 213 1.87 10.04 -14.31
C ASN A 213 1.19 10.73 -15.51
N LYS A 214 1.98 11.11 -16.55
CA LYS A 214 1.48 11.86 -17.72
C LYS A 214 0.27 11.22 -18.43
N VAL A 215 0.15 9.90 -18.39
CA VAL A 215 -0.98 9.19 -19.01
C VAL A 215 -2.18 8.98 -18.09
N GLY A 216 -2.16 9.59 -16.89
CA GLY A 216 -3.26 9.54 -15.94
C GLY A 216 -3.25 8.35 -14.99
N ALA A 217 -2.22 7.50 -15.03
CA ALA A 217 -2.13 6.33 -14.18
C ALA A 217 -1.55 6.68 -12.81
N THR A 218 -2.20 6.19 -11.75
CA THR A 218 -1.72 6.26 -10.38
C THR A 218 -0.41 5.46 -10.25
N ALA A 219 0.59 6.06 -9.63
CA ALA A 219 1.91 5.48 -9.45
C ALA A 219 2.45 5.78 -8.05
N ARG A 220 3.25 4.86 -7.51
CA ARG A 220 3.93 5.03 -6.21
C ARG A 220 5.37 4.59 -6.28
N LYS A 221 6.21 5.09 -5.37
CA LYS A 221 7.57 4.58 -5.24
C LYS A 221 7.56 3.12 -4.76
N GLY A 222 8.30 2.28 -5.45
CA GLY A 222 8.62 0.92 -5.02
C GLY A 222 9.83 0.90 -4.09
N THR A 223 10.23 -0.30 -3.67
CA THR A 223 11.43 -0.54 -2.84
C THR A 223 12.74 -0.09 -3.49
N THR A 224 12.75 0.04 -4.82
CA THR A 224 13.90 0.55 -5.60
C THR A 224 13.99 2.09 -5.65
N GLY A 225 13.06 2.79 -5.01
CA GLY A 225 12.99 4.26 -5.01
C GLY A 225 12.38 4.88 -6.28
N LYS A 226 12.11 4.07 -7.32
CA LYS A 226 11.46 4.49 -8.57
C LYS A 226 9.93 4.40 -8.49
N TYR A 227 9.22 5.19 -9.28
CA TYR A 227 7.77 5.13 -9.42
C TYR A 227 7.33 3.99 -10.34
N TYR A 228 6.25 3.31 -9.95
CA TYR A 228 5.62 2.23 -10.73
C TYR A 228 4.10 2.40 -10.74
N CYS A 229 3.46 2.16 -11.88
CA CYS A 229 2.00 2.25 -12.04
C CYS A 229 1.29 0.90 -12.15
N GLY A 230 2.03 -0.21 -12.20
CA GLY A 230 1.45 -1.56 -12.25
C GLY A 230 0.64 -1.87 -13.51
N ARG A 231 0.68 -1.05 -14.56
CA ARG A 231 -0.02 -1.32 -15.82
C ARG A 231 0.78 -2.23 -16.74
N LYS A 232 0.07 -3.01 -17.57
CA LYS A 232 0.62 -3.76 -18.69
C LYS A 232 0.98 -2.82 -19.84
N ILE A 233 2.20 -2.93 -20.35
CA ILE A 233 2.80 -2.10 -21.40
C ILE A 233 3.33 -3.05 -22.48
N ALA A 234 2.73 -3.00 -23.67
CA ALA A 234 3.00 -3.95 -24.76
C ALA A 234 4.48 -4.03 -25.18
N HIS A 235 5.21 -2.91 -25.10
CA HIS A 235 6.61 -2.81 -25.51
C HIS A 235 7.46 -2.27 -24.36
N LEU A 236 7.61 -3.09 -23.31
CA LEU A 236 8.50 -2.79 -22.20
C LEU A 236 9.72 -3.73 -22.29
N ALA A 237 10.83 -3.20 -22.82
CA ALA A 237 12.03 -3.98 -23.05
C ALA A 237 12.62 -4.52 -21.73
N GLY A 238 12.98 -5.81 -21.73
CA GLY A 238 13.59 -6.47 -20.58
C GLY A 238 12.61 -6.75 -19.43
N SER A 239 11.33 -6.99 -19.71
CA SER A 239 10.34 -7.34 -18.68
C SER A 239 9.23 -8.27 -19.14
N ASP A 240 8.42 -8.69 -18.16
CA ASP A 240 7.15 -9.39 -18.28
C ASP A 240 5.99 -8.54 -18.86
N GLY A 241 6.31 -7.37 -19.42
CA GLY A 241 5.33 -6.41 -19.91
C GLY A 241 4.61 -5.61 -18.83
N TRP A 242 5.02 -5.65 -17.55
CA TRP A 242 4.40 -4.85 -16.49
C TRP A 242 5.31 -3.75 -15.95
N CYS A 243 4.72 -2.60 -15.61
CA CYS A 243 5.43 -1.51 -14.93
C CYS A 243 5.49 -1.78 -13.42
N GLY A 244 6.44 -2.58 -12.93
CA GLY A 244 6.54 -2.93 -11.51
C GLY A 244 7.87 -3.56 -11.09
N PRO A 245 8.31 -3.41 -9.83
CA PRO A 245 9.64 -3.84 -9.37
C PRO A 245 9.86 -5.37 -9.34
N THR A 246 8.78 -6.14 -9.43
CA THR A 246 8.76 -7.61 -9.56
C THR A 246 8.97 -8.01 -11.02
N ASN A 247 10.18 -7.80 -11.55
CA ASN A 247 10.63 -8.18 -12.91
C ASN A 247 10.25 -7.26 -14.08
N GLY A 248 9.89 -5.98 -13.83
CA GLY A 248 9.79 -4.98 -14.88
C GLY A 248 10.40 -3.61 -14.57
N PRO A 249 10.93 -2.89 -15.59
CA PRO A 249 11.34 -1.52 -15.39
C PRO A 249 10.09 -0.65 -15.19
N ASN A 250 10.30 0.57 -14.70
CA ASN A 250 9.23 1.54 -14.77
C ASN A 250 8.99 2.00 -16.22
N CYS A 251 7.73 2.14 -16.61
CA CYS A 251 7.35 2.59 -17.95
C CYS A 251 7.81 4.04 -18.20
N HIS A 252 7.86 4.46 -19.46
CA HIS A 252 8.27 5.82 -19.83
C HIS A 252 7.51 6.92 -19.05
N ALA A 253 6.20 6.76 -18.84
CA ALA A 253 5.40 7.70 -18.07
C ALA A 253 5.80 7.76 -16.58
N CYS A 254 6.20 6.63 -15.98
CA CYS A 254 6.66 6.58 -14.60
C CYS A 254 8.13 7.03 -14.44
N LYS A 255 8.98 6.83 -15.45
CA LYS A 255 10.35 7.40 -15.48
C LYS A 255 10.32 8.92 -15.36
N LYS A 256 9.33 9.56 -15.98
CA LYS A 256 9.08 10.99 -15.82
C LYS A 256 8.79 11.38 -14.37
N LEU A 257 8.01 10.59 -13.63
CA LEU A 257 7.85 10.82 -12.19
C LEU A 257 9.14 10.61 -11.38
N ASP A 258 10.11 9.81 -11.83
CA ASP A 258 11.41 9.76 -11.14
C ASP A 258 12.19 11.07 -11.30
N GLU A 259 12.13 11.69 -12.48
CA GLU A 259 12.85 12.93 -12.80
C GLU A 259 12.31 14.12 -11.97
N PHE A 260 10.99 14.22 -11.80
CA PHE A 260 10.35 15.39 -11.18
C PHE A 260 9.42 15.11 -10.00
N GLY A 261 9.16 13.86 -9.65
CA GLY A 261 8.25 13.48 -8.56
C GLY A 261 8.66 14.04 -7.20
N ARG A 262 9.96 14.30 -6.99
CA ARG A 262 10.50 15.00 -5.80
C ARG A 262 9.93 16.40 -5.61
N PHE A 263 9.46 17.03 -6.69
CA PHE A 263 8.87 18.35 -6.63
C PHE A 263 7.40 18.27 -6.25
N TYR A 264 6.69 17.15 -6.37
CA TYR A 264 5.30 17.12 -5.94
C TYR A 264 5.16 16.88 -4.44
N PRO A 265 4.19 17.54 -3.77
CA PRO A 265 3.88 17.21 -2.39
C PRO A 265 3.38 15.76 -2.34
N THR A 266 4.04 14.92 -1.53
CA THR A 266 3.65 13.53 -1.31
C THR A 266 2.51 13.38 -0.30
N SER A 267 1.97 14.50 0.18
CA SER A 267 0.84 14.57 1.10
C SER A 267 -0.01 15.80 0.77
N ALA A 268 -1.33 15.64 0.65
CA ALA A 268 -2.24 16.77 0.76
C ALA A 268 -2.27 17.18 2.25
N ARG A 269 -1.74 18.35 2.58
CA ARG A 269 -2.18 19.07 3.79
C ARG A 269 -3.44 19.84 3.43
#